data_AF-A0A3D0ESW2-F1
#
_entry.id   AF-A0A3D0ESW2-F1
#
_cell.length_a   1.000
_cell.length_b   1.000
_cell.length_c   1.000
_cell.angle_alpha   90.00
_cell.angle_beta   90.00
_cell.angle_gamma   90.00
#
_symmetry.space_group_name_H-M   'P 1'
#
loop_
_entity.id
_entity.type
_entity.pdbx_description
1 polymer ?
#
loop_
_entity_poly.entity_id
_entity_poly.type
_entity_poly.pdbx_seq_one_letter_code
_entity_poly.pdbx_strand_id
1 'polypeptide(L)'
;AQIMHAITFGMFHVAGIAATNKLFTGAYRSRGQALYSSVGFGAGGASGTLVSGLVWESWGGAATFAMSALTSLLGVILILWVRNRFND
;
A
#
# COMPACT_ATOMS: atom_id res chain seq x y z
N ALA A 1 6.95 -12.10 13.91
CA ALA A 1 6.13 -11.21 13.05
C ALA A 1 6.82 -9.87 12.75
N GLN A 2 7.26 -9.09 13.76
CA GLN A 2 7.69 -7.70 13.55
C GLN A 2 8.91 -7.49 12.63
N ILE A 3 9.91 -8.38 12.64
CA ILE A 3 11.07 -8.27 11.72
C ILE A 3 10.62 -8.47 10.26
N MET A 4 9.87 -9.53 9.99
CA MET A 4 9.34 -9.79 8.65
C MET A 4 8.41 -8.68 8.18
N HIS A 5 7.58 -8.15 9.08
CA HIS A 5 6.75 -6.98 8.81
C HIS A 5 7.60 -5.77 8.43
N ALA A 6 8.63 -5.42 9.21
CA ALA A 6 9.52 -4.30 8.92
C ALA A 6 10.25 -4.47 7.56
N ILE A 7 10.74 -5.68 7.26
CA ILE A 7 11.42 -5.98 5.99
C ILE A 7 10.46 -5.83 4.80
N THR A 8 9.29 -6.47 4.86
CA THR A 8 8.30 -6.43 3.76
C THR A 8 7.74 -5.02 3.55
N PHE A 9 7.41 -4.32 4.63
CA PHE A 9 7.01 -2.92 4.59
C PHE A 9 8.11 -2.04 3.98
N GLY A 10 9.35 -2.18 4.43
CA GLY A 10 10.50 -1.40 3.94
C GLY A 10 10.74 -1.62 2.44
N MET A 11 10.72 -2.87 1.98
CA MET A 11 10.84 -3.20 0.56
C MET A 11 9.70 -2.60 -0.27
N PHE A 12 8.45 -2.75 0.18
CA PHE A 12 7.28 -2.15 -0.47
C PHE A 12 7.39 -0.62 -0.54
N HIS A 13 7.79 0.02 0.56
CA HIS A 13 7.90 1.46 0.65
C HIS A 13 8.98 2.02 -0.30
N VAL A 14 10.17 1.41 -0.30
CA VAL A 14 11.27 1.82 -1.20
C VAL A 14 10.89 1.58 -2.66
N ALA A 15 10.24 0.46 -2.98
CA ALA A 15 9.74 0.19 -4.32
C ALA A 15 8.69 1.22 -4.77
N GLY A 16 7.78 1.62 -3.88
CA GLY A 16 6.78 2.67 -4.14
C GLY A 16 7.40 4.04 -4.41
N ILE A 17 8.42 4.43 -3.64
CA ILE A 17 9.19 5.66 -3.87
C ILE A 17 9.92 5.59 -5.23
N ALA A 18 10.59 4.48 -5.52
CA ALA A 18 11.32 4.29 -6.77
C ALA A 18 10.38 4.36 -7.99
N ALA A 19 9.21 3.70 -7.91
CA ALA A 19 8.18 3.76 -8.93
C ALA A 19 7.64 5.19 -9.12
N THR A 20 7.34 5.89 -8.03
CA THR A 20 6.88 7.29 -8.07
C THR A 20 7.91 8.19 -8.74
N ASN A 21 9.19 8.04 -8.38
CA ASN A 21 10.28 8.81 -8.99
C ASN A 21 10.48 8.51 -10.47
N LYS A 22 10.20 7.28 -10.90
CA LYS A 22 10.27 6.87 -12.31
C LYS A 22 9.10 7.40 -13.13
N LEU A 23 7.89 7.39 -12.55
CA LEU A 23 6.65 7.81 -13.23
C LEU A 23 6.49 9.33 -13.28
N PHE A 24 6.93 10.06 -12.24
CA PHE A 24 6.78 11.50 -12.13
C PHE A 24 8.15 12.19 -12.19
N THR A 25 8.53 12.67 -13.38
CA THR A 25 9.82 13.30 -13.66
C THR A 25 9.71 14.82 -13.83
N GLY A 26 10.85 15.52 -13.80
CA GLY A 26 10.91 16.98 -13.99
C GLY A 26 10.02 17.75 -13.03
N ALA A 27 9.22 18.68 -13.57
CA ALA A 27 8.32 19.54 -12.80
C ALA A 27 7.23 18.77 -12.02
N TYR A 28 6.97 17.50 -12.37
CA TYR A 28 5.91 16.70 -11.73
C TYR A 28 6.37 15.90 -10.51
N ARG A 29 7.67 15.87 -10.21
CA ARG A 29 8.23 15.04 -9.12
C ARG A 29 7.60 15.33 -7.75
N SER A 30 7.43 16.61 -7.42
CA SER A 30 6.79 17.03 -6.17
C SER A 30 5.33 16.60 -6.09
N ARG A 31 4.58 16.69 -7.19
CA ARG A 31 3.18 16.24 -7.26
C ARG A 31 3.07 14.72 -7.10
N GLY A 32 3.98 13.96 -7.72
CA GLY A 32 4.04 12.51 -7.55
C GLY A 32 4.28 12.09 -6.10
N GLN A 33 5.23 12.74 -5.42
CA GLN A 33 5.51 12.49 -4.00
C GLN A 33 4.35 12.89 -3.09
N ALA A 34 3.68 14.02 -3.39
CA ALA A 34 2.48 14.45 -2.69
C ALA A 34 1.34 13.44 -2.86
N LEU A 35 1.13 12.91 -4.07
CA LEU A 35 0.12 11.88 -4.34
C LEU A 35 0.46 10.57 -3.60
N TYR A 36 1.69 10.09 -3.71
CA TYR A 36 2.14 8.86 -3.03
C TYR A 36 1.95 8.96 -1.51
N SER A 37 2.37 10.08 -0.91
CA SER A 37 2.24 10.31 0.53
C SER A 37 0.79 10.48 0.96
N SER A 38 0.00 11.29 0.24
CA SER A 38 -1.39 11.58 0.63
C SER A 38 -2.33 10.40 0.43
N VAL A 39 -2.22 9.66 -0.67
CA VAL A 39 -3.09 8.52 -0.96
C VAL A 39 -2.62 7.28 -0.22
N GLY A 40 -1.33 6.95 -0.31
CA GLY A 40 -0.78 5.73 0.29
C GLY A 40 -0.77 5.78 1.81
N PHE A 41 -0.15 6.81 2.38
CA PHE A 41 0.05 6.93 3.83
C PHE A 41 -1.03 7.76 4.52
N GLY A 42 -1.52 8.81 3.87
CA GLY A 42 -2.58 9.66 4.41
C GLY A 42 -3.94 8.95 4.44
N ALA A 43 -4.66 8.98 3.32
CA ALA A 43 -5.99 8.40 3.20
C ALA A 43 -5.99 6.88 3.41
N GLY A 44 -5.05 6.17 2.79
CA GLY A 44 -4.88 4.72 2.95
C GLY A 44 -4.54 4.33 4.39
N GLY A 45 -3.59 5.03 5.02
CA GLY A 45 -3.24 4.79 6.43
C GLY A 45 -4.42 5.07 7.37
N ALA A 46 -5.08 6.22 7.23
CA ALA A 46 -6.21 6.58 8.08
C ALA A 46 -7.38 5.60 7.95
N SER A 47 -7.78 5.26 6.72
CA SER A 47 -8.86 4.30 6.46
C SER A 47 -8.49 2.89 6.93
N GLY A 48 -7.26 2.44 6.68
CA GLY A 48 -6.77 1.15 7.14
C GLY A 48 -6.76 1.03 8.67
N THR A 49 -6.27 2.06 9.38
CA THR A 49 -6.27 2.09 10.85
C THR A 49 -7.70 2.09 11.41
N LEU A 50 -8.61 2.89 10.83
CA LEU A 50 -10.00 2.93 11.27
C LEU A 50 -10.68 1.56 11.09
N VAL A 51 -10.61 0.99 9.89
CA VAL A 51 -11.28 -0.28 9.58
C VAL A 51 -10.67 -1.42 10.39
N SER A 52 -9.33 -1.51 10.48
CA SER A 52 -8.69 -2.56 11.27
C SER A 52 -8.98 -2.44 12.76
N GLY A 53 -9.10 -1.22 13.31
CA GLY A 53 -9.52 -1.00 14.69
C GLY A 53 -10.94 -1.50 14.96
N LEU A 54 -11.90 -1.13 14.10
CA LEU A 54 -13.29 -1.58 14.21
C LEU A 54 -13.41 -3.10 14.14
N VAL A 55 -12.72 -3.72 13.18
CA VAL A 55 -12.70 -5.18 13.02
C VAL A 55 -12.05 -5.85 14.21
N TRP A 56 -10.97 -5.29 14.74
CA TRP A 56 -10.27 -5.84 15.88
C TRP A 56 -11.19 -5.88 17.10
N GLU A 57 -11.94 -4.82 17.34
CA GLU A 57 -12.89 -4.72 18.44
C GLU A 57 -14.07 -5.69 18.28
N SER A 58 -14.62 -5.83 17.06
CA SER A 58 -15.79 -6.67 16.84
C SER A 58 -15.47 -8.17 16.68
N TRP A 59 -14.41 -8.50 15.93
CA TRP A 59 -14.11 -9.85 15.43
C TRP A 59 -12.72 -10.36 15.84
N GLY A 60 -11.94 -9.55 16.55
CA GLY A 60 -10.64 -9.94 17.11
C GLY A 60 -9.48 -9.94 16.11
N GLY A 61 -8.30 -10.29 16.63
CA GLY A 61 -7.05 -10.18 15.88
C GLY A 61 -6.93 -11.12 14.68
N ALA A 62 -7.41 -12.37 14.80
CA ALA A 62 -7.31 -13.35 13.72
C ALA A 62 -8.05 -12.89 12.45
N ALA A 63 -9.29 -12.41 12.59
CA ALA A 63 -10.07 -11.85 11.48
C ALA A 63 -9.42 -10.59 10.91
N THR A 64 -8.88 -9.72 11.76
CA THR A 64 -8.18 -8.50 11.34
C THR A 64 -6.98 -8.81 10.45
N PHE A 65 -6.12 -9.76 10.87
CA PHE A 65 -4.97 -10.16 10.08
C PHE A 65 -5.36 -10.87 8.78
N ALA A 66 -6.41 -11.71 8.79
CA ALA A 66 -6.91 -12.38 7.59
C ALA A 66 -7.43 -11.37 6.55
N MET A 67 -8.20 -10.36 6.97
CA MET A 67 -8.69 -9.32 6.06
C MET A 67 -7.59 -8.39 5.57
N SER A 68 -6.59 -8.10 6.41
CA SER A 68 -5.39 -7.36 6.00
C SER A 68 -4.59 -8.12 4.93
N ALA A 69 -4.46 -9.45 5.08
CA ALA A 69 -3.80 -10.30 4.09
C ALA A 69 -4.58 -10.33 2.77
N LEU A 70 -5.92 -10.44 2.81
CA LEU A 70 -6.76 -10.40 1.61
C LEU A 70 -6.64 -9.05 0.87
N THR A 71 -6.66 -7.94 1.61
CA THR A 71 -6.48 -6.60 1.04
C THR A 71 -5.11 -6.46 0.36
N SER A 72 -4.07 -7.04 0.96
CA SER A 72 -2.72 -7.05 0.39
C SER A 72 -2.66 -7.88 -0.90
N LEU A 73 -3.34 -9.03 -0.94
CA LEU A 73 -3.45 -9.87 -2.13
C LEU A 73 -4.18 -9.15 -3.28
N LEU A 74 -5.25 -8.42 -2.99
CA LEU A 74 -5.95 -7.59 -3.98
C LEU A 74 -5.02 -6.52 -4.57
N GLY A 75 -4.16 -5.91 -3.76
CA GLY A 75 -3.12 -4.99 -4.23
C GLY A 75 -2.14 -5.63 -5.21
N VAL A 76 -1.71 -6.86 -4.95
CA VAL A 76 -0.85 -7.63 -5.88
C VAL A 76 -1.57 -7.89 -7.20
N ILE A 77 -2.81 -8.35 -7.15
CA ILE A 77 -3.63 -8.61 -8.35
C ILE A 77 -3.78 -7.33 -9.18
N LEU A 78 -4.06 -6.20 -8.52
CA LEU A 78 -4.17 -4.90 -9.20
C LEU A 78 -2.87 -4.51 -9.89
N ILE A 79 -1.72 -4.65 -9.21
CA ILE A 79 -0.41 -4.34 -9.82
C ILE A 79 -0.13 -5.23 -11.03
N LEU A 80 -0.41 -6.53 -10.94
CA LEU A 80 -0.22 -7.46 -12.06
C LEU A 80 -1.14 -7.13 -13.24
N TRP A 81 -2.40 -6.81 -12.96
CA TRP A 81 -3.36 -6.39 -13.97
C TRP A 81 -2.92 -5.10 -14.68
N VAL A 82 -2.51 -4.08 -13.92
CA VAL A 82 -1.99 -2.82 -14.47
C VAL A 82 -0.74 -3.07 -15.31
N ARG A 83 0.21 -3.89 -14.82
CA ARG A 83 1.43 -4.24 -15.55
C ARG A 83 1.13 -4.88 -16.90
N ASN A 84 0.19 -5.82 -16.95
CA ASN A 84 -0.16 -6.49 -18.21
C ASN A 84 -0.70 -5.49 -19.24
N ARG A 85 -1.51 -4.51 -18.81
CA ARG A 85 -2.07 -3.46 -19.69
C ARG A 85 -1.03 -2.51 -20.29
N PHE A 86 0.15 -2.40 -19.68
CA PHE A 86 1.24 -1.55 -20.19
C PHE A 86 2.27 -2.32 -21.02
N ASN A 87 2.19 -3.64 -21.05
CA ASN A 87 3.05 -4.50 -21.88
C ASN A 87 2.40 -4.90 -23.21
N ASP A 88 1.11 -4.59 -23.39
CA ASP A 88 0.39 -4.64 -24.66
C ASP A 88 0.57 -3.32 -25.44
#